data_AF-L2GRA3-F1
#
_entry.id   AF-L2GRA3-F1
#
_cell.length_a   1.000
_cell.length_b   1.000
_cell.length_c   1.000
_cell.angle_alpha   90.00
_cell.angle_beta   90.00
_cell.angle_gamma   90.00
#
_symmetry.space_group_name_H-M   'P 1'
#
loop_
_entity.id
_entity.type
_entity.pdbx_description
1 polymer ?
#
loop_
_entity_poly.entity_id
_entity_poly.type
_entity_poly.pdbx_seq_one_letter_code
_entity_poly.pdbx_strand_id
1 'polypeptide(L)'
;MPTNRILRFETQSLKMRNSQQMMLYELEKFVTKKYGRPKYTNTKENMSIEQDGDDRASTISCKSWSREEFPLSLLLEKVINREENENVLYEKFPSIDDMSAGELAEALHSLDLRLYGKVMPTEIVEYGKVDKHRDGDDESSATNKSGGHGNKSGPGQPSKEQMHKRTDSTRTISSNLMSDNLKDIVEKNKALTALTSIKISKGVKSSFFVRVCRYLKKRSNYNSIVSILNGLRTHKTSRSFNEFDIPKKYDPSTTFIIQPIENILADVAISNQETLSEGANMFFYGIVKFFIILQDKKYEVDVEMEHAVMREMVSVKSCSFEEHEESRGVFLGSYLFVPVRKNK
;
A
#
# COMPACT_ATOMS: atom_id res chain seq x y z
N MET A 1 -45.55 -20.15 -4.85
CA MET A 1 -44.77 -20.30 -6.10
C MET A 1 -43.73 -19.16 -6.22
N PRO A 2 -42.54 -19.26 -5.58
CA PRO A 2 -41.51 -18.22 -5.61
C PRO A 2 -40.33 -18.50 -6.58
N THR A 3 -40.45 -19.49 -7.46
CA THR A 3 -39.35 -19.99 -8.32
C THR A 3 -38.92 -19.04 -9.44
N ASN A 4 -39.77 -18.09 -9.88
CA ASN A 4 -39.44 -17.21 -11.01
C ASN A 4 -38.53 -16.01 -10.67
N ARG A 5 -38.39 -15.63 -9.39
CA ARG A 5 -37.48 -14.53 -9.00
C ARG A 5 -36.02 -14.98 -8.94
N ILE A 6 -35.75 -16.21 -8.50
CA ILE A 6 -34.40 -16.76 -8.34
C ILE A 6 -33.71 -16.89 -9.71
N LEU A 7 -34.41 -17.44 -10.70
CA LEU A 7 -33.88 -17.61 -12.06
C LEU A 7 -33.50 -16.29 -12.75
N ARG A 8 -34.22 -15.19 -12.48
CA ARG A 8 -33.89 -13.85 -13.03
C ARG A 8 -32.63 -13.24 -12.42
N PHE A 9 -32.40 -13.45 -11.12
CA PHE A 9 -31.18 -12.98 -10.46
C PHE A 9 -29.95 -13.76 -10.93
N GLU A 10 -30.08 -15.07 -11.13
CA GLU A 10 -28.98 -15.89 -11.64
C GLU A 10 -28.60 -15.53 -13.08
N THR A 11 -29.58 -15.29 -13.97
CA THR A 11 -29.28 -14.87 -15.35
C THR A 11 -28.66 -13.47 -15.44
N GLN A 12 -29.03 -12.53 -14.56
CA GLN A 12 -28.38 -11.22 -14.50
C GLN A 12 -26.96 -11.30 -13.92
N SER A 13 -26.75 -12.11 -12.88
CA SER A 13 -25.42 -12.37 -12.29
C SER A 13 -24.47 -13.00 -13.31
N LEU A 14 -24.95 -13.98 -14.09
CA LEU A 14 -24.16 -14.63 -15.14
C LEU A 14 -23.77 -13.65 -16.27
N LYS A 15 -24.70 -12.80 -16.70
CA LYS A 15 -24.42 -11.75 -17.70
C LYS A 15 -23.37 -10.74 -17.22
N MET A 16 -23.41 -10.35 -15.96
CA MET A 16 -22.40 -9.43 -15.40
C MET A 16 -21.02 -10.07 -15.25
N ARG A 17 -20.93 -11.35 -14.82
CA ARG A 17 -19.65 -12.08 -14.79
C ARG A 17 -19.03 -12.21 -16.18
N ASN A 18 -19.85 -12.52 -17.18
CA ASN A 18 -19.40 -12.59 -18.57
C ASN A 18 -18.92 -11.23 -19.10
N SER A 19 -19.58 -10.13 -18.70
CA SER A 19 -19.14 -8.77 -19.03
C SER A 19 -17.81 -8.40 -18.37
N GLN A 20 -17.60 -8.79 -17.11
CA GLN A 20 -16.33 -8.53 -16.41
C GLN A 20 -15.18 -9.36 -16.99
N GLN A 21 -15.42 -10.63 -17.32
CA GLN A 21 -14.43 -11.47 -18.00
C GLN A 21 -14.08 -10.93 -19.39
N MET A 22 -15.07 -10.47 -20.16
CA MET A 22 -14.84 -9.81 -21.45
C MET A 22 -14.02 -8.52 -21.31
N MET A 23 -14.29 -7.68 -20.30
CA MET A 23 -13.51 -6.47 -20.07
C MET A 23 -12.06 -6.76 -19.65
N LEU A 24 -11.84 -7.76 -18.78
CA LEU A 24 -10.49 -8.19 -18.40
C LEU A 24 -9.72 -8.74 -19.60
N TYR A 25 -10.37 -9.52 -20.45
CA TYR A 25 -9.79 -10.05 -21.69
C TYR A 25 -9.40 -8.94 -22.68
N GLU A 26 -10.27 -7.96 -22.91
CA GLU A 26 -9.97 -6.82 -23.79
C GLU A 26 -8.84 -5.94 -23.21
N LEU A 27 -8.77 -5.78 -21.88
CA LEU A 27 -7.68 -5.07 -21.21
C LEU A 27 -6.36 -5.82 -21.36
N GLU A 28 -6.33 -7.13 -21.13
CA GLU A 28 -5.14 -7.97 -21.30
C GLU A 28 -4.64 -7.94 -22.74
N LYS A 29 -5.55 -7.97 -23.71
CA LYS A 29 -5.25 -7.86 -25.15
C LYS A 29 -4.70 -6.48 -25.50
N PHE A 30 -5.28 -5.41 -24.95
CA PHE A 30 -4.77 -4.06 -25.13
C PHE A 30 -3.35 -3.90 -24.56
N VAL A 31 -3.12 -4.37 -23.33
CA VAL A 31 -1.82 -4.31 -22.66
C VAL A 31 -0.78 -5.13 -23.44
N THR A 32 -1.10 -6.36 -23.82
CA THR A 32 -0.21 -7.23 -24.61
C THR A 32 0.13 -6.62 -25.96
N LYS A 33 -0.85 -5.98 -26.63
CA LYS A 33 -0.65 -5.34 -27.94
C LYS A 33 0.22 -4.08 -27.84
N LYS A 34 0.06 -3.28 -26.78
CA LYS A 34 0.76 -2.00 -26.62
C LYS A 34 2.17 -2.17 -26.03
N TYR A 35 2.37 -3.16 -25.16
CA TYR A 35 3.59 -3.30 -24.35
C TYR A 35 4.34 -4.63 -24.54
N GLY A 36 3.80 -5.57 -25.30
CA GLY A 36 4.34 -6.93 -25.45
C GLY A 36 4.07 -7.81 -24.22
N ARG A 37 4.31 -9.12 -24.33
CA ARG A 37 4.25 -10.04 -23.18
C ARG A 37 5.57 -9.97 -22.40
N PRO A 38 5.56 -9.80 -21.07
CA PRO A 38 6.77 -9.89 -20.26
C PRO A 38 7.42 -11.27 -20.43
N LYS A 39 8.71 -11.30 -20.77
CA LYS A 39 9.52 -12.53 -20.71
C LYS A 39 10.11 -12.63 -19.30
N TYR A 40 9.62 -13.57 -18.51
CA TYR A 40 10.20 -13.87 -17.20
C TYR A 40 11.43 -14.76 -17.40
N THR A 41 12.62 -14.19 -17.21
CA THR A 41 13.87 -14.96 -17.07
C THR A 41 14.16 -15.15 -15.59
N ASN A 42 13.66 -16.25 -15.03
CA ASN A 42 14.07 -16.71 -13.70
C ASN A 42 15.42 -17.41 -13.83
N THR A 43 16.50 -16.74 -13.41
CA THR A 43 17.77 -17.40 -13.08
C THR A 43 18.20 -16.91 -11.71
N LYS A 44 18.00 -17.76 -10.70
CA LYS A 44 18.60 -17.61 -9.37
C LYS A 44 20.03 -18.10 -9.45
N GLU A 45 21.01 -17.25 -9.19
CA GLU A 45 22.35 -17.67 -8.79
C GLU A 45 22.71 -16.99 -7.47
N ASN A 46 23.00 -17.81 -6.47
CA ASN A 46 23.57 -17.42 -5.18
C ASN A 46 25.08 -17.21 -5.36
N MET A 47 25.62 -16.12 -4.83
CA MET A 47 27.06 -16.01 -4.53
C MET A 47 27.24 -15.31 -3.18
N SER A 48 27.86 -16.04 -2.25
CA SER A 48 28.42 -15.52 -1.01
C SER A 48 29.87 -15.12 -1.24
N ILE A 49 30.26 -13.94 -0.77
CA ILE A 49 31.67 -13.52 -0.66
C ILE A 49 31.92 -13.14 0.80
N GLU A 50 32.74 -13.93 1.48
CA GLU A 50 33.45 -13.52 2.69
C GLU A 50 34.75 -12.81 2.29
N GLN A 51 35.04 -11.67 2.91
CA GLN A 51 36.42 -11.22 3.06
C GLN A 51 36.65 -10.69 4.47
N ASP A 52 37.65 -11.31 5.09
CA ASP A 52 38.30 -10.92 6.34
C ASP A 52 39.45 -9.95 6.01
N GLY A 53 39.67 -8.93 6.84
CA GLY A 53 40.76 -7.97 6.66
C GLY A 53 40.62 -6.69 7.49
N ASP A 54 41.20 -6.73 8.69
CA ASP A 54 41.33 -5.64 9.66
C ASP A 54 42.30 -4.56 9.15
N ASP A 55 41.87 -3.28 9.11
CA ASP A 55 42.67 -2.14 9.57
C ASP A 55 41.86 -0.83 9.59
N ARG A 56 42.06 -0.07 10.66
CA ARG A 56 41.23 1.03 11.18
C ARG A 56 41.18 2.30 10.31
N ALA A 57 40.42 2.26 9.23
CA ALA A 57 39.59 3.40 8.85
C ALA A 57 38.23 3.22 9.53
N SER A 58 37.53 4.28 9.92
CA SER A 58 36.09 4.18 10.20
C SER A 58 35.42 3.84 8.87
N THR A 59 35.41 2.56 8.50
CA THR A 59 34.83 2.04 7.27
C THR A 59 33.39 2.48 7.32
N ILE A 60 33.04 3.45 6.48
CA ILE A 60 31.66 3.89 6.29
C ILE A 60 30.97 2.63 5.76
N SER A 61 30.37 1.86 6.67
CA SER A 61 29.61 0.67 6.33
C SER A 61 28.44 1.16 5.49
N CYS A 62 28.57 1.03 4.17
CA CYS A 62 27.46 1.27 3.27
C CYS A 62 26.40 0.22 3.62
N LYS A 63 25.29 0.67 4.19
CA LYS A 63 24.13 -0.20 4.42
C LYS A 63 23.51 -0.50 3.06
N SER A 64 23.91 -1.60 2.43
CA SER A 64 23.09 -2.28 1.44
C SER A 64 21.91 -2.96 2.16
N TRP A 65 20.73 -2.97 1.52
CA TRP A 65 19.56 -3.70 2.01
C TRP A 65 19.00 -4.59 0.91
N SER A 66 18.29 -5.64 1.30
CA SER A 66 17.67 -6.56 0.33
C SER A 66 16.27 -6.08 -0.07
N ARG A 67 15.75 -6.60 -1.19
CA ARG A 67 14.40 -6.27 -1.66
C ARG A 67 13.31 -6.75 -0.69
N GLU A 68 13.59 -7.82 0.05
CA GLU A 68 12.70 -8.35 1.08
C GLU A 68 12.60 -7.40 2.28
N GLU A 69 13.64 -6.61 2.53
CA GLU A 69 13.73 -5.66 3.62
C GLU A 69 13.11 -4.30 3.28
N PHE A 70 13.29 -3.77 2.08
CA PHE A 70 12.74 -2.49 1.64
C PHE A 70 12.85 -2.37 0.12
N PRO A 71 12.01 -1.57 -0.57
CA PRO A 71 12.21 -1.29 -1.99
C PRO A 71 13.64 -0.85 -2.28
N LEU A 72 14.20 -1.36 -3.38
CA LEU A 72 15.54 -0.98 -3.81
C LEU A 72 15.52 0.43 -4.40
N SER A 73 16.53 1.23 -4.05
CA SER A 73 16.82 2.49 -4.75
C SER A 73 17.31 2.19 -6.17
N LEU A 74 17.12 3.11 -7.12
CA LEU A 74 17.66 2.97 -8.48
C LEU A 74 19.17 2.71 -8.49
N LEU A 75 19.93 3.34 -7.58
CA LEU A 75 21.38 3.15 -7.51
C LEU A 75 21.73 1.69 -7.14
N LEU A 76 21.06 1.13 -6.14
CA LEU A 76 21.20 -0.29 -5.78
C LEU A 76 20.75 -1.22 -6.91
N GLU A 77 19.65 -0.90 -7.61
CA GLU A 77 19.21 -1.69 -8.78
C GLU A 77 20.31 -1.73 -9.85
N LYS A 78 20.92 -0.58 -10.17
CA LYS A 78 22.05 -0.48 -11.12
C LYS A 78 23.27 -1.25 -10.68
N VAL A 79 23.64 -1.16 -9.40
CA VAL A 79 24.78 -1.90 -8.82
C VAL A 79 24.55 -3.41 -8.90
N ILE A 80 23.35 -3.90 -8.52
CA ILE A 80 22.98 -5.32 -8.61
C ILE A 80 23.04 -5.82 -10.07
N ASN A 81 22.60 -4.98 -11.01
CA ASN A 81 22.66 -5.29 -12.44
C ASN A 81 24.07 -5.13 -13.05
N ARG A 82 25.08 -4.74 -12.26
CA ARG A 82 26.46 -4.46 -12.70
C ARG A 82 26.55 -3.32 -13.73
N GLU A 83 25.58 -2.42 -13.73
CA GLU A 83 25.58 -1.20 -14.55
C GLU A 83 26.49 -0.12 -13.92
N GLU A 84 26.65 -0.15 -12.60
CA GLU A 84 27.49 0.75 -11.82
C GLU A 84 28.37 -0.05 -10.86
N ASN A 85 29.51 0.52 -10.45
CA ASN A 85 30.40 -0.09 -9.46
C ASN A 85 29.87 0.16 -8.04
N GLU A 86 29.96 -0.81 -7.12
CA GLU A 86 29.54 -0.66 -5.71
C GLU A 86 30.14 0.58 -5.00
N ASN A 87 31.31 1.04 -5.43
CA ASN A 87 31.96 2.26 -4.94
C ASN A 87 31.09 3.52 -5.10
N VAL A 88 30.10 3.55 -6.00
CA VAL A 88 29.18 4.70 -6.16
C VAL A 88 28.17 4.83 -5.02
N LEU A 89 28.00 3.79 -4.20
CA LEU A 89 27.13 3.86 -3.03
C LEU A 89 27.72 4.75 -1.92
N TYR A 90 28.99 5.11 -2.08
CA TYR A 90 29.73 5.98 -1.19
C TYR A 90 29.70 7.41 -1.76
N GLU A 91 29.13 8.33 -0.97
CA GLU A 91 29.35 9.78 -1.04
C GLU A 91 28.63 10.61 -2.14
N LYS A 92 27.54 11.27 -1.71
CA LYS A 92 27.18 12.66 -2.09
C LYS A 92 26.37 13.33 -0.99
N PHE A 93 25.51 12.57 -0.30
CA PHE A 93 24.75 13.02 0.85
C PHE A 93 25.00 12.09 2.05
N PRO A 94 25.69 12.56 3.12
CA PRO A 94 25.88 11.77 4.34
C PRO A 94 24.56 11.60 5.10
N SER A 95 23.78 12.67 5.25
CA SER A 95 22.47 12.67 5.91
C SER A 95 21.43 13.46 5.11
N ILE A 96 20.15 13.18 5.33
CA ILE A 96 19.06 14.07 4.86
C ILE A 96 19.09 15.45 5.54
N ASP A 97 19.83 15.59 6.65
CA ASP A 97 20.01 16.87 7.33
C ASP A 97 20.86 17.85 6.50
N ASP A 98 21.66 17.32 5.57
CA ASP A 98 22.46 18.08 4.62
C ASP A 98 21.67 18.48 3.37
N MET A 99 20.45 17.93 3.18
CA MET A 99 19.59 18.25 2.05
C MET A 99 18.75 19.49 2.32
N SER A 100 18.58 20.33 1.31
CA SER A 100 17.56 21.35 1.32
C SER A 100 16.16 20.72 1.29
N ALA A 101 15.16 21.48 1.76
CA ALA A 101 13.77 21.04 1.69
C ALA A 101 13.26 20.83 0.26
N GLY A 102 13.88 21.48 -0.73
CA GLY A 102 13.56 21.31 -2.14
C GLY A 102 14.10 20.00 -2.70
N GLU A 103 15.36 19.69 -2.41
CA GLU A 103 16.03 18.43 -2.78
C GLU A 103 15.30 17.22 -2.20
N LEU A 104 15.01 17.22 -0.90
CA LEU A 104 14.25 16.13 -0.28
C LEU A 104 12.85 15.97 -0.92
N ALA A 105 12.17 17.08 -1.25
CA ALA A 105 10.88 17.02 -1.91
C ALA A 105 10.96 16.47 -3.35
N GLU A 106 12.03 16.80 -4.07
CA GLU A 106 12.28 16.28 -5.41
C GLU A 106 12.59 14.79 -5.39
N ALA A 107 13.47 14.34 -4.49
CA ALA A 107 13.78 12.93 -4.28
C ALA A 107 12.52 12.11 -3.98
N LEU A 108 11.70 12.59 -3.04
CA LEU A 108 10.44 11.94 -2.66
C LEU A 108 9.43 11.90 -3.81
N HIS A 109 9.37 12.96 -4.62
CA HIS A 109 8.48 13.00 -5.78
C HIS A 109 8.89 12.01 -6.87
N SER A 110 10.17 11.98 -7.21
CA SER A 110 10.70 11.03 -8.18
C SER A 110 10.56 9.58 -7.69
N LEU A 111 10.82 9.33 -6.41
CA LEU A 111 10.60 8.02 -5.78
C LEU A 111 9.13 7.59 -5.85
N ASP A 112 8.19 8.48 -5.54
CA ASP A 112 6.76 8.17 -5.64
C ASP A 112 6.35 7.85 -7.08
N LEU A 113 6.76 8.67 -8.05
CA LEU A 113 6.48 8.38 -9.46
C LEU A 113 7.04 7.02 -9.88
N ARG A 114 8.25 6.67 -9.42
CA ARG A 114 8.86 5.37 -9.68
C ARG A 114 8.08 4.22 -9.12
N LEU A 115 7.76 4.25 -7.83
CA LEU A 115 7.06 3.16 -7.18
C LEU A 115 5.64 2.99 -7.73
N TYR A 116 4.92 4.10 -7.96
CA TYR A 116 3.60 4.06 -8.59
C TYR A 116 3.65 3.57 -10.04
N GLY A 117 4.68 3.94 -10.79
CA GLY A 117 4.90 3.49 -12.17
C GLY A 117 5.19 1.99 -12.29
N LYS A 118 5.53 1.30 -11.19
CA LYS A 118 5.71 -0.16 -11.17
C LYS A 118 4.40 -0.93 -10.95
N VAL A 119 3.36 -0.29 -10.42
CA VAL A 119 2.09 -0.95 -10.09
C VAL A 119 1.31 -1.27 -11.36
N MET A 120 1.01 -2.55 -11.57
CA MET A 120 0.20 -3.04 -12.68
C MET A 120 -1.30 -2.94 -12.39
N PRO A 121 -2.13 -2.65 -13.40
CA PRO A 121 -3.59 -2.67 -13.26
C PRO A 121 -4.16 -3.95 -12.62
N THR A 122 -3.57 -5.11 -12.92
CA THR A 122 -3.98 -6.40 -12.37
C THR A 122 -3.81 -6.47 -10.85
N GLU A 123 -2.75 -5.87 -10.30
CA GLU A 123 -2.51 -5.80 -8.86
C GLU A 123 -3.63 -5.02 -8.14
N ILE A 124 -4.13 -3.95 -8.76
CA ILE A 124 -5.26 -3.17 -8.25
C ILE A 124 -6.57 -3.96 -8.32
N VAL A 125 -6.78 -4.69 -9.42
CA VAL A 125 -7.96 -5.56 -9.62
C VAL A 125 -8.02 -6.69 -8.61
N GLU A 126 -6.88 -7.23 -8.20
CA GLU A 126 -6.78 -8.35 -7.28
C GLU A 126 -6.86 -7.91 -5.81
N TYR A 127 -6.45 -6.67 -5.52
CA TYR A 127 -6.46 -6.13 -4.16
C TYR A 127 -7.85 -6.17 -3.50
N GLY A 128 -7.94 -6.77 -2.32
CA GLY A 128 -9.18 -6.81 -1.53
C GLY A 128 -10.23 -7.80 -2.03
N LYS A 129 -9.95 -8.61 -3.06
CA LYS A 129 -10.80 -9.75 -3.40
C LYS A 129 -10.67 -10.81 -2.30
N VAL A 130 -11.77 -11.07 -1.62
CA VAL A 130 -11.88 -12.19 -0.68
C VAL A 130 -12.01 -13.46 -1.50
N ASP A 131 -11.05 -14.37 -1.40
CA ASP A 131 -11.16 -15.73 -1.95
C ASP A 131 -12.39 -16.39 -1.36
N LYS A 132 -13.50 -16.39 -2.10
CA LYS A 132 -14.74 -17.09 -1.72
C LYS A 132 -14.65 -18.61 -1.91
N HIS A 133 -13.45 -19.15 -2.14
CA HIS A 133 -13.25 -20.52 -2.64
C HIS A 133 -12.77 -21.54 -1.60
N ARG A 134 -12.81 -21.26 -0.29
CA ARG A 134 -12.28 -22.20 0.72
C ARG A 134 -13.27 -22.86 1.70
N ASP A 135 -14.57 -22.57 1.62
CA ASP A 135 -15.53 -23.15 2.57
C ASP A 135 -16.49 -24.18 1.93
N GLY A 136 -16.02 -24.95 0.93
CA GLY A 136 -16.90 -25.73 0.04
C GLY A 136 -16.88 -27.25 0.12
N ASP A 137 -15.93 -27.91 0.78
CA ASP A 137 -15.72 -29.37 0.60
C ASP A 137 -15.50 -30.16 1.91
N ASP A 138 -16.26 -29.88 2.98
CA ASP A 138 -16.27 -30.72 4.20
C ASP A 138 -17.69 -31.09 4.69
N GLU A 139 -18.64 -31.31 3.76
CA GLU A 139 -19.92 -31.97 4.06
C GLU A 139 -20.16 -33.18 3.14
N SER A 140 -19.53 -34.32 3.44
CA SER A 140 -20.14 -35.63 3.19
C SER A 140 -19.39 -36.79 3.87
N SER A 141 -19.83 -37.19 5.06
CA SER A 141 -20.05 -38.62 5.41
C SER A 141 -20.57 -38.78 6.84
N ALA A 142 -21.88 -38.54 7.02
CA ALA A 142 -22.63 -39.14 8.13
C ALA A 142 -23.53 -40.23 7.55
N THR A 143 -23.12 -41.50 7.70
CA THR A 143 -24.05 -42.64 7.62
C THR A 143 -24.37 -43.11 9.04
N ASN A 144 -25.65 -42.97 9.36
CA ASN A 144 -26.34 -43.46 10.55
C ASN A 144 -25.98 -44.90 10.92
N LYS A 145 -25.85 -45.17 12.23
CA LYS A 145 -26.42 -46.38 12.83
C LYS A 145 -26.88 -46.14 14.27
N SER A 146 -28.06 -46.68 14.51
CA SER A 146 -29.04 -46.44 15.57
C SER A 146 -28.85 -47.28 16.83
N GLY A 147 -29.41 -46.79 17.93
CA GLY A 147 -29.79 -47.53 19.14
C GLY A 147 -29.38 -46.75 20.39
N GLY A 148 -30.20 -46.40 21.37
CA GLY A 148 -31.57 -46.74 21.74
C GLY A 148 -31.66 -46.68 23.28
N HIS A 149 -32.78 -46.13 23.81
CA HIS A 149 -33.19 -46.06 25.24
C HIS A 149 -32.38 -45.10 26.15
N GLY A 150 -32.95 -44.28 27.05
CA GLY A 150 -34.34 -44.02 27.43
C GLY A 150 -34.41 -43.09 28.65
N ASN A 151 -35.62 -42.56 28.90
CA ASN A 151 -36.19 -42.13 30.19
C ASN A 151 -35.90 -40.77 30.88
N LYS A 152 -37.04 -40.11 31.18
CA LYS A 152 -37.48 -39.42 32.41
C LYS A 152 -37.17 -37.93 32.64
N SER A 153 -38.23 -37.14 32.40
CA SER A 153 -38.95 -36.25 33.34
C SER A 153 -38.18 -35.34 34.30
N GLY A 154 -38.42 -34.03 34.16
CA GLY A 154 -38.33 -33.02 35.22
C GLY A 154 -38.75 -31.62 34.73
N PRO A 155 -39.70 -30.92 35.38
CA PRO A 155 -40.06 -29.56 35.01
C PRO A 155 -39.20 -28.55 35.80
N GLY A 156 -38.38 -27.77 35.09
CA GLY A 156 -37.55 -26.71 35.65
C GLY A 156 -37.70 -25.41 34.87
N GLN A 157 -38.23 -24.40 35.57
CA GLN A 157 -38.22 -22.94 35.39
C GLN A 157 -37.70 -22.30 34.07
N PRO A 158 -38.39 -21.28 33.52
CA PRO A 158 -37.85 -20.42 32.48
C PRO A 158 -37.04 -19.27 33.10
N SER A 159 -35.72 -19.30 32.96
CA SER A 159 -34.85 -18.15 33.20
C SER A 159 -34.75 -17.26 31.95
N LYS A 160 -34.80 -15.96 32.22
CA LYS A 160 -34.60 -14.84 31.30
C LYS A 160 -33.17 -14.82 30.73
N GLU A 161 -32.99 -13.96 29.72
CA GLU A 161 -31.73 -13.49 29.10
C GLU A 161 -31.36 -14.13 27.76
N GLN A 162 -32.11 -13.75 26.71
CA GLN A 162 -31.55 -13.68 25.37
C GLN A 162 -30.74 -12.38 25.24
N MET A 163 -29.47 -12.46 25.64
CA MET A 163 -28.46 -11.47 25.31
C MET A 163 -28.10 -11.64 23.83
N HIS A 164 -28.59 -10.74 22.98
CA HIS A 164 -28.14 -10.63 21.59
C HIS A 164 -26.64 -10.34 21.58
N LYS A 165 -25.82 -11.40 21.48
CA LYS A 165 -24.45 -11.31 21.01
C LYS A 165 -24.47 -10.74 19.59
N ARG A 166 -24.34 -9.42 19.48
CA ARG A 166 -23.79 -8.79 18.29
C ARG A 166 -22.42 -9.42 18.09
N THR A 167 -22.33 -10.33 17.14
CA THR A 167 -21.08 -10.72 16.56
C THR A 167 -20.55 -9.49 15.84
N ASP A 168 -19.61 -8.80 16.49
CA ASP A 168 -18.70 -7.88 15.83
C ASP A 168 -17.88 -8.70 14.83
N SER A 169 -18.48 -8.89 13.65
CA SER A 169 -17.82 -9.33 12.44
C SER A 169 -16.97 -8.17 11.91
N THR A 170 -16.01 -7.70 12.71
CA THR A 170 -14.76 -7.17 12.18
C THR A 170 -14.05 -8.35 11.55
N ARG A 171 -14.51 -8.70 10.34
CA ARG A 171 -13.83 -9.60 9.44
C ARG A 171 -12.50 -8.91 9.16
N THR A 172 -11.47 -9.32 9.91
CA THR A 172 -10.09 -8.99 9.61
C THR A 172 -9.93 -9.31 8.14
N ILE A 173 -9.76 -8.29 7.31
CA ILE A 173 -9.42 -8.46 5.91
C ILE A 173 -8.14 -9.28 5.96
N SER A 174 -8.29 -10.59 5.75
CA SER A 174 -7.18 -11.52 5.55
C SER A 174 -6.22 -10.79 4.62
N SER A 175 -4.93 -10.84 4.93
CA SER A 175 -3.82 -10.31 4.13
C SER A 175 -3.71 -11.04 2.78
N ASN A 176 -4.83 -11.15 2.06
CA ASN A 176 -4.93 -11.60 0.70
C ASN A 176 -4.00 -10.70 -0.10
N LEU A 177 -3.01 -11.37 -0.70
CA LEU A 177 -1.70 -10.86 -1.03
C LEU A 177 -1.76 -9.44 -1.59
N MET A 178 -1.38 -8.47 -0.76
CA MET A 178 -0.95 -7.19 -1.29
C MET A 178 0.27 -7.47 -2.16
N SER A 179 0.20 -7.09 -3.43
CA SER A 179 1.31 -7.29 -4.36
C SER A 179 2.57 -6.55 -3.88
N ASP A 180 3.73 -7.02 -4.31
CA ASP A 180 5.01 -6.46 -3.88
C ASP A 180 5.13 -4.96 -4.22
N ASN A 181 4.66 -4.51 -5.38
CA ASN A 181 4.75 -3.09 -5.74
C ASN A 181 3.83 -2.21 -4.87
N LEU A 182 2.63 -2.68 -4.55
CA LEU A 182 1.74 -1.95 -3.63
C LEU A 182 2.34 -1.92 -2.22
N LYS A 183 2.88 -3.05 -1.77
CA LYS A 183 3.57 -3.18 -0.48
C LYS A 183 4.76 -2.21 -0.40
N ASP A 184 5.56 -2.09 -1.46
CA ASP A 184 6.69 -1.17 -1.53
C ASP A 184 6.28 0.29 -1.28
N ILE A 185 5.17 0.75 -1.89
CA ILE A 185 4.67 2.12 -1.67
C ILE A 185 4.25 2.32 -0.21
N VAL A 186 3.51 1.35 0.36
CA VAL A 186 3.05 1.43 1.75
C VAL A 186 4.23 1.37 2.73
N GLU A 187 5.20 0.50 2.49
CA GLU A 187 6.41 0.42 3.32
C GLU A 187 7.23 1.71 3.26
N LYS A 188 7.38 2.29 2.06
CA LYS A 188 8.02 3.61 1.89
C LYS A 188 7.30 4.67 2.72
N ASN A 189 5.96 4.73 2.64
CA ASN A 189 5.16 5.70 3.40
C ASN A 189 5.34 5.55 4.91
N LYS A 190 5.31 4.30 5.41
CA LYS A 190 5.55 4.00 6.83
C LYS A 190 6.96 4.45 7.27
N ALA A 191 7.97 4.14 6.47
CA ALA A 191 9.35 4.52 6.77
C ALA A 191 9.56 6.04 6.73
N LEU A 192 8.93 6.75 5.78
CA LEU A 192 8.96 8.22 5.73
C LEU A 192 8.27 8.86 6.94
N THR A 193 7.16 8.30 7.42
CA THR A 193 6.52 8.74 8.67
C THR A 193 7.46 8.55 9.86
N ALA A 194 8.10 7.39 9.98
CA ALA A 194 9.08 7.09 11.03
C ALA A 194 10.28 8.04 10.98
N LEU A 195 10.85 8.23 9.79
CA LEU A 195 11.98 9.12 9.56
C LEU A 195 11.66 10.54 10.00
N THR A 196 10.50 11.06 9.59
CA THR A 196 10.04 12.39 9.97
C THR A 196 9.94 12.52 11.49
N SER A 197 9.28 11.56 12.15
CA SER A 197 9.11 11.57 13.61
C SER A 197 10.46 11.53 14.33
N ILE A 198 11.36 10.62 13.95
CA ILE A 198 12.67 10.46 14.60
C ILE A 198 13.56 11.68 14.40
N LYS A 199 13.57 12.27 13.20
CA LYS A 199 14.36 13.47 12.92
C LYS A 199 13.88 14.66 13.76
N ILE A 200 12.57 14.81 13.96
CA ILE A 200 12.03 15.82 14.87
C ILE A 200 12.47 15.53 16.31
N SER A 201 12.39 14.28 16.78
CA SER A 201 12.89 13.89 18.12
C SER A 201 14.39 14.20 18.30
N LYS A 202 15.17 14.09 17.22
CA LYS A 202 16.61 14.42 17.19
C LYS A 202 16.90 15.91 17.02
N GLY A 203 15.88 16.78 17.05
CA GLY A 203 16.04 18.23 17.03
C GLY A 203 15.88 18.90 15.66
N VAL A 204 15.55 18.16 14.59
CA VAL A 204 15.22 18.75 13.30
C VAL A 204 13.92 19.55 13.43
N LYS A 205 13.95 20.84 13.05
CA LYS A 205 12.81 21.74 13.18
C LYS A 205 11.64 21.27 12.31
N SER A 206 10.43 21.21 12.86
CA SER A 206 9.20 20.90 12.11
C SER A 206 8.98 21.81 10.90
N SER A 207 9.48 23.05 10.94
CA SER A 207 9.44 24.00 9.82
C SER A 207 10.22 23.54 8.59
N PHE A 208 11.21 22.64 8.74
CA PHE A 208 11.87 21.98 7.62
C PHE A 208 10.89 21.10 6.85
N PHE A 209 10.25 20.13 7.52
CA PHE A 209 9.27 19.23 6.91
C PHE A 209 8.05 19.96 6.34
N VAL A 210 7.59 21.03 6.99
CA VAL A 210 6.55 21.90 6.43
C VAL A 210 6.99 22.53 5.10
N ARG A 211 8.25 22.96 4.97
CA ARG A 211 8.79 23.46 3.69
C ARG A 211 8.83 22.36 2.63
N VAL A 212 9.23 21.13 3.00
CA VAL A 212 9.19 19.95 2.12
C VAL A 212 7.77 19.72 1.59
N CYS A 213 6.76 19.73 2.47
CA CYS A 213 5.35 19.58 2.07
C CYS A 213 4.89 20.67 1.10
N ARG A 214 5.37 21.91 1.22
CA ARG A 214 5.04 22.99 0.25
C ARG A 214 5.64 22.73 -1.13
N TYR A 215 6.86 22.22 -1.20
CA TYR A 215 7.47 21.81 -2.48
C TYR A 215 6.74 20.62 -3.10
N LEU A 216 6.42 19.60 -2.30
CA LEU A 216 5.62 18.45 -2.75
C LEU A 216 4.22 18.88 -3.24
N LYS A 217 3.59 19.86 -2.57
CA LYS A 217 2.28 20.40 -2.97
C LYS A 217 2.35 21.07 -4.34
N LYS A 218 3.41 21.82 -4.64
CA LYS A 218 3.63 22.40 -5.98
C LYS A 218 3.74 21.32 -7.07
N ARG A 219 4.27 20.14 -6.71
CA ARG A 219 4.34 18.96 -7.60
C ARG A 219 3.11 18.05 -7.50
N SER A 220 2.07 18.47 -6.78
CA SER A 220 0.84 17.70 -6.57
C SER A 220 1.08 16.27 -6.04
N ASN A 221 2.12 16.09 -5.21
CA ASN A 221 2.43 14.80 -4.57
C ASN A 221 1.85 14.74 -3.16
N TYR A 222 0.63 14.23 -3.03
CA TYR A 222 -0.04 14.13 -1.74
C TYR A 222 0.30 12.85 -0.99
N ASN A 223 0.83 11.83 -1.67
CA ASN A 223 1.26 10.58 -1.03
C ASN A 223 2.35 10.86 0.02
N SER A 224 3.48 11.44 -0.38
CA SER A 224 4.55 11.78 0.56
C SER A 224 4.16 12.90 1.55
N ILE A 225 3.29 13.84 1.17
CA ILE A 225 2.78 14.86 2.11
C ILE A 225 2.08 14.20 3.29
N VAL A 226 1.16 13.26 3.04
CA VAL A 226 0.42 12.58 4.11
C VAL A 226 1.37 11.84 5.05
N SER A 227 2.37 11.12 4.52
CA SER A 227 3.38 10.43 5.33
C SER A 227 4.17 11.38 6.24
N ILE A 228 4.59 12.54 5.73
CA ILE A 228 5.31 13.57 6.51
C ILE A 228 4.39 14.17 7.58
N LEU A 229 3.14 14.51 7.23
CA LEU A 229 2.19 15.08 8.17
C LEU A 229 1.85 14.09 9.30
N ASN A 230 1.75 12.80 9.00
CA ASN A 230 1.58 11.77 10.02
C ASN A 230 2.77 11.73 10.98
N GLY A 231 4.00 11.89 10.47
CA GLY A 231 5.21 11.95 11.30
C GLY A 231 5.31 13.24 12.13
N LEU A 232 4.76 14.35 11.65
CA LEU A 232 4.67 15.59 12.42
C LEU A 232 3.64 15.49 13.55
N ARG A 233 2.53 14.79 13.33
CA ARG A 233 1.41 14.66 14.29
C ARG A 233 1.78 13.86 15.55
N THR A 234 2.81 13.02 15.51
CA THR A 234 3.31 12.31 16.71
C THR A 234 3.86 13.27 17.76
N HIS A 235 4.25 14.48 17.36
CA HIS A 235 4.90 15.49 18.21
C HIS A 235 3.95 16.59 18.68
N LYS A 236 2.82 16.26 19.33
CA LYS A 236 1.82 17.17 19.97
C LYS A 236 1.82 18.62 19.42
N THR A 237 1.73 18.79 18.10
CA THR A 237 1.82 20.11 17.48
C THR A 237 0.46 20.80 17.53
N SER A 238 0.38 22.04 18.02
CA SER A 238 -0.85 22.85 17.95
C SER A 238 -1.19 23.35 16.54
N ARG A 239 -0.31 23.08 15.57
CA ARG A 239 -0.44 23.57 14.20
C ARG A 239 -1.46 22.75 13.42
N SER A 240 -2.43 23.45 12.80
CA SER A 240 -3.28 22.86 11.76
C SER A 240 -2.50 22.69 10.45
N PHE A 241 -2.74 21.57 9.78
CA PHE A 241 -2.14 21.24 8.48
C PHE A 241 -3.14 21.29 7.31
N ASN A 242 -4.28 21.96 7.49
CA ASN A 242 -5.34 22.06 6.46
C ASN A 242 -4.83 22.71 5.15
N GLU A 243 -3.73 23.46 5.21
CA GLU A 243 -3.08 24.01 4.00
C GLU A 243 -2.62 22.92 3.01
N PHE A 244 -2.50 21.67 3.46
CA PHE A 244 -2.03 20.54 2.68
C PHE A 244 -3.15 19.56 2.27
N ASP A 245 -4.41 19.91 2.51
CA ASP A 245 -5.54 19.08 2.10
C ASP A 245 -5.56 18.89 0.58
N ILE A 246 -5.95 17.69 0.15
CA ILE A 246 -6.14 17.37 -1.27
C ILE A 246 -7.26 18.28 -1.82
N PRO A 247 -7.06 18.98 -2.95
CA PRO A 247 -8.09 19.81 -3.56
C PRO A 247 -9.35 19.00 -3.85
N LYS A 248 -10.50 19.48 -3.39
CA LYS A 248 -11.80 18.82 -3.62
C LYS A 248 -12.20 18.79 -5.10
N LYS A 249 -11.69 19.76 -5.87
CA LYS A 249 -11.90 19.89 -7.31
C LYS A 249 -10.53 20.07 -7.93
N TYR A 250 -10.18 19.18 -8.84
CA TYR A 250 -9.05 19.33 -9.72
C TYR A 250 -9.49 18.87 -11.10
N ASP A 251 -8.87 19.45 -12.12
CA ASP A 251 -9.06 19.04 -13.49
C ASP A 251 -7.97 18.03 -13.86
N PRO A 252 -8.31 16.74 -14.06
CA PRO A 252 -7.33 15.70 -14.40
C PRO A 252 -6.63 15.95 -15.74
N SER A 253 -7.17 16.81 -16.60
CA SER A 253 -6.56 17.13 -17.89
C SER A 253 -5.39 18.11 -17.76
N THR A 254 -5.37 18.93 -16.71
CA THR A 254 -4.35 19.97 -16.51
C THR A 254 -3.41 19.67 -15.35
N THR A 255 -3.88 18.95 -14.32
CA THR A 255 -3.10 18.69 -13.10
C THR A 255 -3.09 17.21 -12.77
N PHE A 256 -1.89 16.64 -12.75
CA PHE A 256 -1.67 15.26 -12.37
C PHE A 256 -1.36 15.17 -10.87
N ILE A 257 -2.16 14.43 -10.10
CA ILE A 257 -2.06 14.36 -8.64
C ILE A 257 -1.66 12.96 -8.20
N ILE A 258 -0.53 12.81 -7.50
CA ILE A 258 -0.17 11.54 -6.84
C ILE A 258 -0.97 11.46 -5.54
N GLN A 259 -2.07 10.70 -5.55
CA GLN A 259 -2.93 10.52 -4.40
C GLN A 259 -2.31 9.57 -3.37
N PRO A 260 -2.58 9.72 -2.06
CA PRO A 260 -2.14 8.76 -1.04
C PRO A 260 -2.60 7.34 -1.38
N ILE A 261 -1.67 6.39 -1.39
CA ILE A 261 -1.96 5.01 -1.79
C ILE A 261 -3.03 4.38 -0.90
N GLU A 262 -3.04 4.72 0.39
CA GLU A 262 -3.96 4.16 1.37
C GLU A 262 -5.41 4.58 1.08
N ASN A 263 -5.62 5.80 0.59
CA ASN A 263 -6.93 6.25 0.13
C ASN A 263 -7.37 5.45 -1.10
N ILE A 264 -6.47 5.27 -2.08
CA ILE A 264 -6.75 4.48 -3.29
C ILE A 264 -7.12 3.05 -2.91
N LEU A 265 -6.38 2.42 -2.01
CA LEU A 265 -6.61 1.04 -1.58
C LEU A 265 -7.93 0.88 -0.82
N ALA A 266 -8.28 1.83 0.06
CA ALA A 266 -9.58 1.84 0.73
C ALA A 266 -10.73 1.94 -0.28
N ASP A 267 -10.57 2.83 -1.25
CA ASP A 267 -11.51 3.08 -2.35
C ASP A 267 -11.68 1.84 -3.27
N VAL A 268 -10.59 1.12 -3.56
CA VAL A 268 -10.62 -0.16 -4.28
C VAL A 268 -11.32 -1.24 -3.47
N ALA A 269 -11.01 -1.35 -2.17
CA ALA A 269 -11.62 -2.35 -1.30
C ALA A 269 -13.14 -2.17 -1.21
N ILE A 270 -13.63 -0.92 -1.11
CA ILE A 270 -15.06 -0.60 -1.15
C ILE A 270 -15.65 -0.99 -2.51
N SER A 271 -14.99 -0.62 -3.61
CA SER A 271 -15.47 -0.93 -4.96
C SER A 271 -15.58 -2.43 -5.21
N ASN A 272 -14.63 -3.22 -4.70
CA ASN A 272 -14.64 -4.68 -4.82
C ASN A 272 -15.70 -5.37 -3.94
N GLN A 273 -16.26 -4.68 -2.95
CA GLN A 273 -17.43 -5.17 -2.19
C GLN A 273 -18.74 -4.92 -2.94
N GLU A 274 -18.79 -3.91 -3.81
CA GLU A 274 -19.98 -3.48 -4.56
C GLU A 274 -19.91 -3.84 -6.05
N THR A 275 -19.52 -5.06 -6.41
CA THR A 275 -19.24 -5.45 -7.81
C THR A 275 -20.42 -5.29 -8.80
N LEU A 276 -21.66 -5.24 -8.29
CA LEU A 276 -22.88 -5.03 -9.09
C LEU A 276 -23.20 -3.54 -9.31
N SER A 277 -22.49 -2.62 -8.64
CA SER A 277 -22.70 -1.18 -8.75
C SER A 277 -21.97 -0.61 -9.97
N GLU A 278 -22.71 -0.04 -10.91
CA GLU A 278 -22.14 0.68 -12.06
C GLU A 278 -21.22 1.83 -11.61
N GLY A 279 -21.63 2.55 -10.57
CA GLY A 279 -20.83 3.64 -9.99
C GLY A 279 -19.49 3.15 -9.44
N ALA A 280 -19.49 2.02 -8.73
CA ALA A 280 -18.25 1.41 -8.21
C ALA A 280 -17.33 0.95 -9.35
N ASN A 281 -17.89 0.33 -10.41
CA ASN A 281 -17.12 -0.11 -11.57
C ASN A 281 -16.51 1.06 -12.35
N MET A 282 -17.25 2.16 -12.55
CA MET A 282 -16.74 3.37 -13.22
C MET A 282 -15.63 4.04 -12.41
N PHE A 283 -15.80 4.09 -11.09
CA PHE A 283 -14.79 4.62 -10.20
C PHE A 283 -13.51 3.77 -10.19
N PHE A 284 -13.66 2.44 -10.12
CA PHE A 284 -12.56 1.49 -10.25
C PHE A 284 -11.80 1.66 -11.58
N TYR A 285 -12.51 1.82 -12.70
CA TYR A 285 -11.90 2.14 -14.00
C TYR A 285 -11.08 3.44 -13.95
N GLY A 286 -11.58 4.47 -13.24
CA GLY A 286 -10.86 5.71 -12.98
C GLY A 286 -9.52 5.48 -12.27
N ILE A 287 -9.50 4.60 -11.26
CA ILE A 287 -8.29 4.22 -10.52
C ILE A 287 -7.29 3.48 -11.43
N VAL A 288 -7.75 2.50 -12.20
CA VAL A 288 -6.89 1.79 -13.15
C VAL A 288 -6.30 2.74 -14.18
N LYS A 289 -7.12 3.64 -14.74
CA LYS A 289 -6.67 4.66 -15.69
C LYS A 289 -5.62 5.59 -15.07
N PHE A 290 -5.76 5.93 -13.79
CA PHE A 290 -4.76 6.71 -13.06
C PHE A 290 -3.39 6.03 -13.03
N PHE A 291 -3.30 4.73 -12.72
CA PHE A 291 -2.03 4.00 -12.74
C PHE A 291 -1.45 3.86 -14.15
N ILE A 292 -2.29 3.66 -15.17
CA ILE A 292 -1.82 3.64 -16.57
C ILE A 292 -1.18 4.98 -16.95
N ILE A 293 -1.80 6.11 -16.56
CA ILE A 293 -1.25 7.44 -16.83
C ILE A 293 0.09 7.64 -16.11
N LEU A 294 0.24 7.13 -14.88
CA LEU A 294 1.51 7.18 -14.14
C LEU A 294 2.64 6.43 -14.85
N GLN A 295 2.35 5.25 -15.39
CA GLN A 295 3.33 4.43 -16.10
C GLN A 295 3.90 5.16 -17.33
N ASP A 296 3.08 5.98 -18.00
CA ASP A 296 3.50 6.76 -19.18
C ASP A 296 4.30 8.04 -18.81
N LYS A 297 4.42 8.40 -17.52
CA LYS A 297 5.18 9.58 -17.09
C LYS A 297 6.67 9.25 -16.98
N LYS A 298 7.48 9.97 -17.77
CA LYS A 298 8.93 10.03 -17.57
C LYS A 298 9.25 10.98 -16.43
N TYR A 299 10.20 10.60 -15.61
CA TYR A 299 10.73 11.44 -14.53
C TYR A 299 12.25 11.27 -14.51
N GLU A 300 12.94 12.39 -14.29
CA GLU A 300 14.37 12.41 -14.08
C GLU A 300 14.63 12.13 -12.60
N VAL A 301 15.51 11.17 -12.33
CA VAL A 301 15.89 10.82 -10.97
C VAL A 301 17.36 11.13 -10.79
N ASP A 302 17.65 12.02 -9.84
CA ASP A 302 18.97 12.02 -9.22
C ASP A 302 19.08 10.75 -8.35
N VAL A 303 19.73 9.74 -8.92
CA VAL A 303 19.83 8.39 -8.32
C VAL A 303 20.56 8.38 -6.98
N GLU A 304 21.50 9.31 -6.78
CA GLU A 304 22.27 9.44 -5.54
C GLU A 304 21.40 10.05 -4.45
N MET A 305 20.63 11.09 -4.79
CA MET A 305 19.70 11.72 -3.87
C MET A 305 18.57 10.77 -3.47
N GLU A 306 17.99 10.03 -4.43
CA GLU A 306 17.00 8.98 -4.14
C GLU A 306 17.59 7.93 -3.18
N HIS A 307 18.78 7.43 -3.49
CA HIS A 307 19.44 6.41 -2.67
C HIS A 307 19.69 6.90 -1.24
N ALA A 308 20.20 8.13 -1.06
CA ALA A 308 20.45 8.70 0.25
C ALA A 308 19.18 8.83 1.11
N VAL A 309 18.06 9.26 0.49
CA VAL A 309 16.76 9.33 1.18
C VAL A 309 16.28 7.93 1.58
N MET A 310 16.36 6.95 0.67
CA MET A 310 15.92 5.58 0.96
C MET A 310 16.78 4.91 2.03
N ARG A 311 18.09 5.14 2.04
CA ARG A 311 19.02 4.65 3.07
C ARG A 311 18.63 5.16 4.46
N GLU A 312 18.29 6.45 4.57
CA GLU A 312 17.80 7.03 5.83
C GLU A 312 16.44 6.44 6.24
N MET A 313 15.54 6.15 5.29
CA MET A 313 14.28 5.47 5.58
C MET A 313 14.48 4.03 6.08
N VAL A 314 15.42 3.29 5.49
CA VAL A 314 15.79 1.93 5.92
C VAL A 314 16.39 1.96 7.31
N SER A 315 17.26 2.93 7.61
CA SER A 315 17.94 3.03 8.90
C SER A 315 16.97 3.24 10.08
N VAL A 316 15.78 3.76 9.82
CA VAL A 316 14.72 3.96 10.83
C VAL A 316 13.62 2.91 10.79
N LYS A 317 13.58 2.02 9.78
CA LYS A 317 12.51 1.01 9.65
C LYS A 317 12.49 0.04 10.84
N SER A 318 13.66 -0.27 11.39
CA SER A 318 13.83 -1.15 12.55
C SER A 318 13.65 -0.44 13.90
N CYS A 319 13.56 0.90 13.92
CA CYS A 319 13.20 1.62 15.14
C CYS A 319 11.72 1.37 15.41
N SER A 320 11.42 0.38 16.26
CA SER A 320 10.06 0.10 16.68
C SER A 320 9.52 1.34 17.39
N PHE A 321 8.30 1.78 17.04
CA PHE A 321 7.58 2.84 17.76
C PHE A 321 7.17 2.42 19.19
N GLU A 322 7.76 1.35 19.73
CA GLU A 322 7.40 0.77 21.02
C GLU A 322 7.73 1.71 22.18
N GLU A 323 8.72 2.59 22.02
CA GLU A 323 9.04 3.63 23.01
C GLU A 323 8.03 4.79 23.04
N HIS A 324 7.06 4.81 22.12
CA HIS A 324 6.01 5.83 22.09
C HIS A 324 4.61 5.19 21.98
N GLU A 325 4.18 4.49 23.04
CA GLU A 325 2.82 3.95 23.15
C GLU A 325 1.73 5.00 22.88
N GLU A 326 1.90 6.25 23.31
CA GLU A 326 0.97 7.36 23.01
C GLU A 326 0.86 7.66 21.50
N SER A 327 1.92 7.38 20.72
CA SER A 327 1.97 7.61 19.28
C SER A 327 1.42 6.44 18.47
N ARG A 328 1.44 5.21 19.01
CA ARG A 328 0.92 3.99 18.34
C ARG A 328 -0.57 4.12 18.01
N GLY A 329 -1.36 4.70 18.91
CA GLY A 329 -2.79 4.96 18.70
C GLY A 329 -3.07 5.99 17.60
N VAL A 330 -2.25 7.03 17.49
CA VAL A 330 -2.32 8.05 16.41
C VAL A 330 -1.86 7.46 15.09
N PHE A 331 -0.81 6.63 15.10
CA PHE A 331 -0.29 5.97 13.90
C PHE A 331 -1.33 5.00 13.32
N LEU A 332 -1.83 4.04 14.10
CA LEU A 332 -2.87 3.11 13.63
C LEU A 332 -4.20 3.82 13.32
N GLY A 333 -4.57 4.82 14.12
CA GLY A 333 -5.77 5.62 13.90
C GLY A 333 -5.73 6.46 12.63
N SER A 334 -4.57 7.01 12.24
CA SER A 334 -4.43 7.84 11.03
C SER A 334 -4.42 7.03 9.73
N TYR A 335 -4.04 5.75 9.77
CA TYR A 335 -4.17 4.85 8.62
C TYR A 335 -5.58 4.23 8.49
N LEU A 336 -6.38 4.22 9.57
CA LEU A 336 -7.74 3.64 9.57
C LEU A 336 -8.86 4.69 9.47
N PHE A 337 -8.58 5.97 9.73
CA PHE A 337 -9.52 7.08 9.51
C PHE A 337 -9.42 7.64 8.09
N VAL A 338 -9.69 6.81 7.08
CA VAL A 338 -10.21 7.35 5.82
C VAL A 338 -11.71 7.55 6.05
N PRO A 339 -12.23 8.78 6.15
CA PRO A 339 -13.67 8.98 6.26
C PRO A 339 -14.33 8.40 5.00
N VAL A 340 -14.97 7.24 5.17
CA VAL A 340 -15.72 6.58 4.10
C VAL A 340 -16.72 7.60 3.57
N ARG A 341 -16.61 7.94 2.28
CA ARG A 341 -17.62 8.76 1.61
C ARG A 341 -18.92 7.99 1.68
N LYS A 342 -19.81 8.41 2.57
CA LYS A 342 -21.21 7.96 2.53
C LYS A 342 -21.79 8.47 1.22
N ASN A 343 -22.09 7.57 0.30
CA ASN A 343 -22.86 7.91 -0.90
C ASN A 343 -24.17 8.55 -0.42
N LYS A 344 -24.42 9.78 -0.87
CA LYS A 344 -25.69 10.50 -0.67
C LYS A 344 -26.61 10.22 -1.84
#